data_AF-A0A3D0P9H6-F1
#
_entry.id   AF-A0A3D0P9H6-F1
#
_cell.length_a   1.000
_cell.length_b   1.000
_cell.length_c   1.000
_cell.angle_alpha   90.00
_cell.angle_beta   90.00
_cell.angle_gamma   90.00
#
_symmetry.space_group_name_H-M   'P 1'
#
loop_
_entity.id
_entity.type
_entity.pdbx_description
1 polymer ?
#
loop_
_entity_poly.entity_id
_entity_poly.type
_entity_poly.pdbx_seq_one_letter_code
_entity_poly.pdbx_strand_id
1 'polypeptide(L)'
;SAERYAEMLEAGFAEEHARGILPFDYRQHFVVSFTLRAFLHFMDLRAKLDAQEEIRQMCDLMWPHMVQWAPEIAAWYEKSRLHKARLAP
;
A
#
# COMPACT_ATOMS: atom_id res chain seq x y z
N SER A 1 -10.87 20.65 -7.57
CA SER A 1 -10.08 19.47 -8.01
C SER A 1 -10.99 18.44 -8.68
N ALA A 2 -12.08 18.02 -8.05
CA ALA A 2 -13.08 17.14 -8.68
C ALA A 2 -14.07 17.89 -9.61
N GLU A 3 -14.54 19.07 -9.20
CA GLU A 3 -15.45 19.90 -10.02
C GLU A 3 -14.83 20.23 -11.39
N ARG A 4 -13.59 20.73 -11.39
CA ARG A 4 -12.83 20.98 -12.62
C ARG A 4 -12.64 19.74 -13.49
N TYR A 5 -12.50 18.57 -12.88
CA TYR A 5 -12.39 17.32 -13.64
C TYR A 5 -13.71 17.03 -14.35
N ALA A 6 -14.85 17.20 -13.66
CA ALA A 6 -16.17 17.07 -14.25
C ALA A 6 -16.42 18.08 -15.38
N GLU A 7 -16.07 19.36 -15.17
CA GLU A 7 -16.17 20.41 -16.21
C GLU A 7 -15.36 20.06 -17.47
N MET A 8 -14.16 19.49 -17.32
CA MET A 8 -13.34 19.06 -18.46
C MET A 8 -13.99 17.89 -19.22
N LEU A 9 -14.59 16.94 -18.51
CA LEU A 9 -15.33 15.85 -19.15
C LEU A 9 -16.56 16.37 -19.90
N GLU A 10 -17.32 17.30 -19.31
CA GLU A 10 -18.46 17.96 -19.97
C GLU A 10 -18.03 18.76 -21.21
N ALA A 11 -16.82 19.34 -21.18
CA ALA A 11 -16.22 20.03 -22.32
C ALA A 11 -15.66 19.09 -23.41
N GLY A 12 -15.75 17.76 -23.23
CA GLY A 12 -15.37 16.75 -24.24
C GLY A 12 -13.91 16.32 -24.19
N PHE A 13 -13.18 16.59 -23.10
CA PHE A 13 -11.82 16.08 -22.93
C PHE A 13 -11.85 14.57 -22.64
N ALA A 14 -10.85 13.84 -23.14
CA ALA A 14 -10.67 12.43 -22.80
C ALA A 14 -10.20 12.26 -21.35
N GLU A 15 -10.65 11.18 -20.69
CA GLU A 15 -10.38 10.92 -19.27
C GLU A 15 -8.88 10.87 -18.95
N GLU A 16 -8.06 10.31 -19.85
CA GLU A 16 -6.62 10.19 -19.69
C GLU A 16 -5.90 11.55 -19.65
N HIS A 17 -6.47 12.56 -20.31
CA HIS A 17 -5.98 13.92 -20.30
C HIS A 17 -6.56 14.70 -19.11
N ALA A 18 -7.85 14.56 -18.86
CA ALA A 18 -8.53 15.22 -17.75
C ALA A 18 -7.99 14.79 -16.39
N ARG A 19 -7.65 13.50 -16.20
CA ARG A 19 -7.14 13.00 -14.90
C ARG A 19 -5.82 13.64 -14.47
N GLY A 20 -5.09 14.31 -15.37
CA GLY A 20 -3.83 14.99 -15.06
C GLY A 20 -3.98 16.12 -14.02
N ILE A 21 -5.20 16.63 -13.81
CA ILE A 21 -5.47 17.65 -12.78
C ILE A 21 -5.87 17.07 -11.42
N LEU A 22 -6.10 15.76 -11.34
CA LEU A 22 -6.47 15.12 -10.07
C LEU A 22 -5.24 15.10 -9.14
N PRO A 23 -5.42 15.47 -7.86
CA PRO A 23 -4.33 15.44 -6.87
C PRO A 23 -3.96 13.98 -6.55
N PHE A 24 -2.78 13.75 -5.95
CA PHE A 24 -2.23 12.41 -5.72
C PHE A 24 -3.01 11.53 -4.71
N ASP A 25 -3.90 12.12 -3.92
CA ASP A 25 -4.65 11.49 -2.83
C ASP A 25 -6.02 10.92 -3.25
N TYR A 26 -6.29 10.82 -4.55
CA TYR A 26 -7.49 10.17 -5.05
C TYR A 26 -7.46 8.65 -4.79
N ARG A 27 -8.61 8.10 -4.41
CA ARG A 27 -8.75 6.67 -4.08
C ARG A 27 -8.61 5.82 -5.34
N GLN A 28 -7.82 4.76 -5.26
CA GLN A 28 -7.70 3.75 -6.31
C GLN A 28 -7.85 2.35 -5.71
N HIS A 29 -8.54 1.47 -6.44
CA HIS A 29 -8.62 0.05 -6.12
C HIS A 29 -7.70 -0.73 -7.04
N PHE A 30 -6.90 -1.64 -6.46
CA PHE A 30 -6.02 -2.52 -7.21
C PHE A 30 -6.03 -3.92 -6.60
N VAL A 31 -5.70 -4.92 -7.42
CA VAL A 31 -5.41 -6.27 -6.96
C VAL A 31 -3.91 -6.46 -6.93
N VAL A 32 -3.40 -6.95 -5.82
CA VAL A 32 -1.98 -7.29 -5.66
C VAL A 32 -1.85 -8.77 -5.28
N SER A 33 -0.82 -9.42 -5.82
CA SER A 33 -0.49 -10.81 -5.51
C SER A 33 0.98 -10.90 -5.16
N PHE A 34 1.28 -11.61 -4.08
CA PHE A 34 2.63 -11.78 -3.57
C PHE A 34 2.99 -13.25 -3.43
N THR A 35 4.26 -13.57 -3.67
CA THR A 35 4.86 -14.73 -3.01
C THR A 35 5.05 -14.41 -1.53
N LEU A 36 5.13 -15.43 -0.67
CA LEU A 36 5.40 -15.22 0.77
C LEU A 36 6.65 -14.34 1.00
N ARG A 37 7.75 -14.62 0.29
CA ARG A 37 9.00 -13.85 0.40
C ARG A 37 8.79 -12.38 0.04
N ALA A 38 8.08 -12.11 -1.07
CA ALA A 38 7.80 -10.76 -1.51
C ALA A 38 6.90 -10.00 -0.51
N PHE A 39 5.91 -10.68 0.09
CA PHE A 39 5.06 -10.09 1.12
C PHE A 39 5.87 -9.70 2.37
N LEU A 40 6.72 -10.60 2.89
CA LEU A 40 7.55 -10.29 4.05
C LEU A 40 8.55 -9.14 3.77
N HIS A 41 9.10 -9.09 2.55
CA HIS A 41 9.94 -7.98 2.14
C HIS A 41 9.16 -6.65 2.02
N PHE A 42 7.93 -6.70 1.51
CA PHE A 42 7.04 -5.54 1.49
C PHE A 42 6.78 -5.03 2.92
N MET A 43 6.50 -5.93 3.87
CA MET A 43 6.32 -5.59 5.29
C MET A 43 7.58 -4.96 5.90
N ASP A 44 8.79 -5.41 5.54
CA ASP A 44 10.04 -4.80 6.03
C ASP A 44 10.13 -3.31 5.70
N LEU A 45 9.69 -2.94 4.49
CA LEU A 45 9.80 -1.57 4.00
C LEU A 45 8.62 -0.70 4.42
N ARG A 46 7.41 -1.28 4.43
CA ARG A 46 6.16 -0.51 4.53
C ARG A 46 5.52 -0.52 5.92
N ALA A 47 5.83 -1.50 6.77
CA ALA A 47 5.43 -1.49 8.17
C ALA A 47 6.45 -0.78 9.07
N LYS A 48 7.60 -0.34 8.54
CA LYS A 48 8.64 0.35 9.32
C LYS A 48 8.09 1.64 9.94
N LEU A 49 8.42 1.92 11.21
CA LEU A 49 7.81 3.03 11.96
C LEU A 49 8.07 4.43 11.39
N ASP A 50 9.10 4.60 10.56
CA ASP A 50 9.41 5.85 9.85
C ASP A 50 8.82 5.91 8.42
N ALA A 51 8.08 4.88 8.00
CA ALA A 51 7.30 4.92 6.78
C ALA A 51 6.03 5.78 6.97
N GLN A 52 5.50 6.28 5.84
CA GLN A 52 4.26 7.07 5.81
C GLN A 52 3.12 6.34 6.55
N GLU A 53 2.29 7.07 7.29
CA GLU A 53 1.24 6.46 8.12
C GLU A 53 0.24 5.66 7.28
N GLU A 54 -0.19 6.19 6.13
CA GLU A 54 -1.21 5.58 5.27
C GLU A 54 -0.79 4.19 4.78
N ILE A 55 0.49 3.99 4.45
CA ILE A 55 0.98 2.67 4.02
C ILE A 55 1.15 1.70 5.20
N ARG A 56 1.47 2.22 6.40
CA ARG A 56 1.51 1.41 7.62
C ARG A 56 0.13 0.88 7.99
N GLN A 57 -0.90 1.72 7.92
CA GLN A 57 -2.29 1.31 8.13
C GLN A 57 -2.70 0.18 7.15
N MET A 58 -2.26 0.25 5.89
CA MET A 58 -2.49 -0.83 4.93
C MET A 58 -1.77 -2.13 5.35
N CYS A 59 -0.52 -2.03 5.82
CA CYS A 59 0.22 -3.17 6.38
C CYS A 59 -0.48 -3.80 7.58
N ASP A 60 -1.02 -2.99 8.50
CA ASP A 60 -1.74 -3.45 9.69
C ASP A 60 -3.03 -4.20 9.30
N LEU A 61 -3.73 -3.75 8.26
CA LEU A 61 -4.91 -4.45 7.72
C LEU A 61 -4.55 -5.77 7.02
N MET A 62 -3.38 -5.84 6.37
CA MET A 62 -2.92 -7.08 5.71
C MET A 62 -2.41 -8.13 6.71
N TRP A 63 -1.81 -7.70 7.82
CA TRP A 63 -1.09 -8.58 8.74
C TRP A 63 -1.92 -9.73 9.34
N PRO A 64 -3.17 -9.52 9.81
CA PRO A 64 -4.00 -10.60 10.34
C PRO A 64 -4.22 -11.75 9.34
N HIS A 65 -4.31 -11.45 8.04
CA HIS A 65 -4.45 -12.47 7.00
C HIS A 65 -3.19 -13.34 6.88
N MET A 66 -2.01 -12.75 7.04
CA MET A 66 -0.74 -13.49 7.06
C MET A 66 -0.64 -14.37 8.32
N VAL A 67 -1.03 -13.83 9.49
CA VAL A 67 -1.05 -14.59 10.75
C VAL A 67 -1.99 -15.80 10.64
N GLN A 68 -3.16 -15.62 10.03
CA GLN A 68 -4.11 -16.71 9.80
C GLN A 68 -3.60 -17.74 8.78
N TRP A 69 -2.93 -17.30 7.71
CA TRP A 69 -2.50 -18.18 6.63
C TRP A 69 -1.23 -18.99 6.93
N ALA A 70 -0.24 -18.37 7.59
CA ALA A 70 1.06 -18.98 7.87
C ALA A 70 1.57 -18.61 9.28
N PRO A 71 0.95 -19.15 10.33
CA PRO A 71 1.14 -18.71 11.72
C PRO A 71 2.56 -18.90 12.25
N GLU A 72 3.26 -19.98 11.90
CA GLU A 72 4.63 -20.23 12.37
C GLU A 72 5.61 -19.19 11.82
N ILE A 73 5.44 -18.82 10.55
CA ILE A 73 6.26 -17.80 9.90
C ILE A 73 5.92 -16.42 10.46
N ALA A 74 4.64 -16.13 10.67
CA ALA A 74 4.20 -14.87 11.27
C ALA A 74 4.77 -14.69 12.68
N ALA A 75 4.68 -15.72 13.52
CA ALA A 75 5.23 -15.71 14.88
C ALA A 75 6.75 -15.49 14.90
N TRP A 76 7.49 -16.14 14.00
CA TRP A 76 8.93 -15.88 13.83
C TRP A 76 9.19 -14.44 13.40
N TYR A 77 8.43 -13.93 12.42
CA TYR A 77 8.62 -12.61 11.84
C TYR A 77 8.31 -11.48 12.84
N GLU A 78 7.24 -11.58 13.64
CA GLU A 78 6.92 -10.62 14.71
C GLU A 78 8.06 -10.51 15.73
N LYS A 79 8.58 -11.65 16.16
CA LYS A 79 9.66 -11.69 17.14
C LYS A 79 10.94 -11.07 16.58
N SER A 80 11.27 -11.39 15.34
CA SER A 80 12.61 -11.13 14.78
C SER A 80 12.72 -9.89 13.89
N ARG A 81 11.67 -9.50 13.15
CA ARG A 81 11.79 -8.54 12.04
C ARG A 81 10.69 -7.49 11.93
N LEU A 82 9.45 -7.75 12.37
CA LEU A 82 8.36 -6.78 12.25
C LEU A 82 8.72 -5.46 12.94
N HIS A 83 8.57 -4.34 12.21
CA HIS A 83 9.01 -2.98 12.59
C HIS A 83 10.52 -2.81 12.88
N LYS A 84 11.31 -3.88 12.77
CA LYS A 84 12.74 -3.95 13.09
C LYS A 84 13.60 -4.09 11.84
N ALA A 85 13.09 -3.67 10.69
CA ALA A 85 13.83 -3.75 9.44
C ALA A 85 15.17 -3.03 9.60
N ARG A 86 16.24 -3.82 9.73
CA ARG A 86 17.60 -3.35 9.52
C ARG A 86 17.64 -2.92 8.06
N LEU A 87 17.99 -1.65 7.80
CA LEU A 87 18.37 -1.23 6.46
C LEU A 87 19.32 -2.32 5.94
N ALA A 88 18.98 -2.90 4.79
CA ALA A 88 19.95 -3.75 4.10
C ALA A 88 21.26 -2.93 3.98
N PRO A 89 22.43 -3.53 4.23
CA PRO A 89 23.70 -2.83 4.08
C PRO A 89 23.83 -2.21 2.69
#